data_AF-A0A183E479-F1
#
_entry.id   AF-A0A183E479-F1
#
_cell.length_a   1.000
_cell.length_b   1.000
_cell.length_c   1.000
_cell.angle_alpha   90.00
_cell.angle_beta   90.00
_cell.angle_gamma   90.00
#
_symmetry.space_group_name_H-M   'P 1'
#
loop_
_entity.id
_entity.type
_entity.pdbx_description
1 polymer ?
#
loop_
_entity_poly.entity_id
_entity_poly.type
_entity_poly.pdbx_seq_one_letter_code
_entity_poly.pdbx_strand_id
1 'polypeptide(L)'
;LAANTRGIAFIRTGRPACPVIYKNDEVFEIGKGKIVHEASKPKVLLIGAGVTLYEAQKAAEKLKSENVEVLVLDPFTIKPLDKKLIVASARRAGNRIITVEDHYQAGGLLYS
;
A
#
# COMPACT_ATOMS: atom_id res chain seq x y z
N LEU A 1 13.14 -11.35 7.69
CA LEU A 1 13.66 -10.35 6.73
C LEU A 1 14.61 -9.36 7.39
N ALA A 2 14.15 -8.50 8.33
CA ALA A 2 15.01 -7.50 8.97
C ALA A 2 16.27 -8.08 9.63
N ALA A 3 16.16 -9.19 10.37
CA ALA A 3 17.31 -9.86 11.01
C ALA A 3 18.42 -10.29 10.04
N ASN A 4 18.10 -10.49 8.77
CA ASN A 4 19.04 -10.92 7.73
C ASN A 4 19.44 -9.76 6.79
N THR A 5 19.04 -8.53 7.09
CA THR A 5 19.33 -7.35 6.27
C THR A 5 20.46 -6.54 6.89
N ARG A 6 21.52 -6.27 6.12
CA ARG A 6 22.63 -5.43 6.59
C ARG A 6 22.21 -3.96 6.68
N GLY A 7 22.78 -3.24 7.63
CA GLY A 7 22.51 -1.82 7.86
C GLY A 7 21.40 -1.58 8.87
N ILE A 8 20.84 -0.37 8.85
CA ILE A 8 19.78 0.01 9.79
C ILE A 8 18.43 -0.42 9.24
N ALA A 9 17.80 -1.37 9.93
CA ALA A 9 16.42 -1.78 9.68
C ALA A 9 15.49 -1.10 10.69
N PHE A 10 14.45 -0.46 10.18
CA PHE A 10 13.38 0.14 10.99
C PHE A 10 12.06 -0.56 10.69
N ILE A 11 11.37 -1.00 11.75
CA ILE A 11 10.04 -1.62 11.64
C ILE A 11 9.05 -0.71 12.36
N ARG A 12 8.09 -0.17 11.62
CA ARG A 12 7.02 0.65 12.17
C ARG A 12 5.82 -0.25 12.51
N THR A 13 5.46 -0.30 13.79
CA THR A 13 4.30 -1.07 14.26
C THR A 13 3.10 -0.16 14.54
N GLY A 14 1.90 -0.70 14.40
CA GLY A 14 0.65 -0.04 14.78
C GLY A 14 0.18 -0.48 16.16
N ARG A 15 -0.55 0.40 16.85
CA ARG A 15 -1.24 0.06 18.12
C ARG A 15 -2.61 -0.61 17.89
N PRO A 16 -3.47 -0.14 16.96
CA PRO A 16 -4.78 -0.74 16.76
C PRO A 16 -4.67 -2.16 16.21
N ALA A 17 -5.53 -3.06 16.70
CA ALA A 17 -5.71 -4.37 16.10
C ALA A 17 -6.35 -4.21 14.71
N CYS A 18 -5.55 -4.43 13.67
CA CYS A 18 -6.02 -4.43 12.28
C CYS A 18 -6.27 -5.89 11.84
N PRO A 19 -7.24 -6.14 10.94
CA PRO A 19 -7.48 -7.49 10.42
C PRO A 19 -6.25 -8.07 9.71
N VAL A 20 -6.10 -9.39 9.79
CA VAL A 20 -5.11 -10.12 9.00
C VAL A 20 -5.60 -10.23 7.56
N ILE A 21 -4.85 -9.69 6.60
CA ILE A 21 -5.22 -9.68 5.18
C ILE A 21 -4.37 -10.61 4.30
N TYR A 22 -3.27 -11.12 4.84
CA TYR A 22 -2.35 -12.01 4.14
C TYR A 22 -2.47 -13.44 4.69
N LYS A 23 -2.30 -14.42 3.82
CA LYS A 23 -2.18 -15.82 4.24
C LYS A 23 -0.82 -16.05 4.89
N ASN A 24 -0.71 -17.11 5.69
CA ASN A 24 0.52 -17.44 6.40
C ASN A 24 1.68 -17.84 5.45
N ASP A 25 1.36 -18.32 4.26
CA ASP A 25 2.31 -18.71 3.21
C ASP A 25 2.66 -17.56 2.25
N GLU A 26 2.13 -16.36 2.49
CA GLU A 26 2.44 -15.19 1.67
C GLU A 26 3.92 -14.82 1.77
N VAL A 27 4.58 -14.68 0.62
CA VAL A 27 6.00 -14.36 0.55
C VAL A 27 6.20 -12.86 0.55
N PHE A 28 7.05 -12.37 1.45
CA PHE A 28 7.44 -10.96 1.54
C PHE A 28 8.90 -10.76 1.16
N GLU A 29 9.16 -9.68 0.42
CA GLU A 29 10.49 -9.33 -0.07
C GLU A 29 10.72 -7.82 0.08
N ILE A 30 11.95 -7.44 0.39
CA ILE A 30 12.32 -6.03 0.52
C ILE A 30 12.22 -5.34 -0.84
N GLY A 31 11.51 -4.22 -0.91
CA GLY A 31 11.29 -3.47 -2.15
C GLY A 31 10.18 -4.01 -3.03
N LYS A 32 9.33 -4.91 -2.50
CA LYS A 32 8.18 -5.49 -3.20
C LYS A 32 6.86 -5.14 -2.50
N GLY A 33 6.04 -4.35 -3.19
CA GLY A 33 4.69 -4.04 -2.74
C GLY A 33 3.68 -5.11 -3.16
N LYS A 34 2.44 -4.97 -2.70
CA LYS A 34 1.33 -5.89 -3.00
C LYS A 34 0.06 -5.12 -3.34
N ILE A 35 -0.66 -5.58 -4.35
CA ILE A 35 -2.04 -5.15 -4.60
C ILE A 35 -2.94 -5.99 -3.70
N VAL A 36 -3.56 -5.35 -2.71
CA VAL A 36 -4.44 -6.02 -1.73
C VAL A 36 -5.91 -5.89 -2.10
N HIS A 37 -6.25 -4.96 -2.99
CA HIS A 37 -7.57 -4.85 -3.61
C HIS A 37 -7.40 -4.62 -5.10
N GLU A 38 -7.90 -5.55 -5.89
CA GLU A 38 -7.78 -5.58 -7.35
C GLU A 38 -9.06 -5.05 -8.01
N ALA A 39 -8.91 -4.40 -9.16
CA ALA A 39 -10.00 -3.82 -9.92
C ALA A 39 -9.76 -3.95 -11.43
N SER A 40 -10.84 -4.18 -12.19
CA SER A 40 -10.71 -4.37 -13.64
C SER A 40 -10.52 -3.04 -14.36
N LYS A 41 -11.25 -1.99 -13.95
CA LYS A 41 -11.18 -0.65 -14.55
C LYS A 41 -10.98 0.43 -13.47
N PRO A 42 -9.85 0.38 -12.74
CA PRO A 42 -9.61 1.30 -11.63
C PRO A 42 -9.50 2.74 -12.12
N LYS A 43 -10.08 3.67 -11.37
CA LYS A 43 -10.01 5.12 -11.64
C LYS A 43 -8.89 5.81 -10.85
N VAL A 44 -8.45 5.19 -9.75
CA VAL A 44 -7.44 5.72 -8.82
C VAL A 44 -6.67 4.55 -8.19
N LEU A 45 -5.37 4.75 -7.96
CA LEU A 45 -4.53 3.91 -7.12
C LEU A 45 -4.44 4.52 -5.71
N LEU A 46 -4.95 3.81 -4.71
CA LEU A 46 -4.77 4.13 -3.30
C LEU A 46 -3.52 3.42 -2.78
N ILE A 47 -2.63 4.14 -2.10
CA ILE A 47 -1.46 3.57 -1.43
C ILE A 47 -1.54 3.92 0.05
N GLY A 48 -1.53 2.91 0.91
CA GLY A 48 -1.57 3.08 2.36
C GLY A 48 -0.69 2.07 3.07
N ALA A 49 -0.33 2.35 4.33
CA ALA A 49 0.47 1.46 5.16
C ALA A 49 -0.05 1.42 6.61
N GLY A 50 -0.01 0.24 7.23
CA GLY A 50 -0.54 0.05 8.58
C GLY A 50 -2.03 0.38 8.66
N VAL A 51 -2.42 1.24 9.60
CA VAL A 51 -3.84 1.62 9.80
C VAL A 51 -4.47 2.24 8.56
N THR A 52 -3.71 3.03 7.81
CA THR A 52 -4.23 3.69 6.58
C THR A 52 -4.47 2.73 5.44
N LEU A 53 -3.78 1.58 5.40
CA LEU A 53 -4.07 0.51 4.44
C LEU A 53 -5.44 -0.12 4.70
N TYR A 54 -5.79 -0.30 5.97
CA TYR A 54 -7.10 -0.82 6.37
C TYR A 54 -8.21 0.16 6.00
N GLU A 55 -8.01 1.46 6.26
CA GLU A 55 -8.97 2.49 5.85
C GLU A 55 -9.08 2.62 4.32
N ALA A 56 -7.99 2.45 3.58
CA ALA A 56 -8.00 2.43 2.11
C ALA A 56 -8.83 1.25 1.55
N GLN A 57 -8.75 0.07 2.16
CA GLN A 57 -9.60 -1.07 1.78
C GLN A 57 -11.08 -0.82 2.05
N LYS A 58 -11.42 -0.22 3.21
CA LYS A 58 -12.81 0.20 3.47
C LYS A 58 -13.30 1.23 2.46
N ALA A 59 -12.45 2.19 2.11
CA ALA A 59 -12.76 3.19 1.10
C ALA A 59 -13.01 2.54 -0.27
N ALA A 60 -12.22 1.52 -0.64
CA ALA A 60 -12.45 0.76 -1.87
C ALA A 60 -13.82 0.08 -1.89
N GLU A 61 -14.21 -0.58 -0.81
CA GLU A 61 -15.55 -1.20 -0.70
C GLU A 61 -16.68 -0.15 -0.77
N LYS A 62 -16.50 1.00 -0.11
CA LYS A 62 -17.49 2.09 -0.17
C LYS A 62 -17.63 2.65 -1.59
N LEU A 63 -16.51 2.98 -2.24
CA LEU A 63 -16.46 3.55 -3.59
C LEU A 63 -17.03 2.60 -4.64
N LYS A 64 -16.89 1.29 -4.44
CA LYS A 64 -17.53 0.28 -5.29
C LYS A 64 -19.04 0.44 -5.33
N SER A 65 -19.69 0.78 -4.21
CA SER A 65 -21.14 1.03 -4.17
C SER A 65 -21.55 2.30 -4.94
N GLU A 66 -20.60 3.20 -5.21
CA GLU A 66 -20.75 4.42 -6.00
C GLU A 66 -20.27 4.25 -7.46
N ASN A 67 -20.03 3.00 -7.92
CA ASN A 67 -19.47 2.70 -9.25
C ASN A 67 -18.09 3.36 -9.51
N VAL A 68 -17.27 3.46 -8.46
CA VAL A 68 -15.88 3.90 -8.52
C VAL A 68 -14.99 2.72 -8.11
N GLU A 69 -14.38 2.08 -9.09
CA GLU A 69 -13.38 1.05 -8.86
C GLU A 69 -12.01 1.69 -8.57
N VAL A 70 -11.26 1.14 -7.62
CA VAL A 70 -9.92 1.62 -7.24
C VAL A 70 -8.97 0.43 -7.03
N LEU A 71 -7.67 0.67 -7.16
CA LEU A 71 -6.65 -0.26 -6.66
C LEU A 71 -6.26 0.13 -5.25
N VAL A 72 -5.95 -0.85 -4.40
CA VAL A 72 -5.29 -0.60 -3.11
C VAL A 72 -3.96 -1.32 -3.07
N LEU A 73 -2.89 -0.56 -2.84
CA LEU A 73 -1.52 -1.04 -2.78
C LEU A 73 -0.97 -0.88 -1.36
N ASP A 74 -0.45 -1.98 -0.83
CA ASP A 74 0.43 -2.02 0.34
C ASP A 74 1.89 -1.94 -0.16
N PRO A 75 2.65 -0.89 0.18
CA PRO A 75 4.03 -0.78 -0.26
C PRO A 75 4.95 -1.82 0.40
N PHE A 76 4.54 -2.40 1.54
CA PHE A 76 5.33 -3.25 2.45
C PHE A 76 6.61 -2.58 2.98
N THR A 77 7.53 -2.18 2.10
CA THR A 77 8.70 -1.35 2.43
C THR A 77 8.58 0.03 1.80
N ILE A 78 8.74 1.07 2.63
CA ILE A 78 8.82 2.46 2.16
C ILE A 78 10.17 2.71 1.46
N LYS A 79 11.25 2.12 1.99
CA LYS A 79 12.59 2.22 1.41
C LYS A 79 13.29 0.86 1.43
N PRO A 80 13.68 0.30 0.27
CA PRO A 80 13.35 0.78 -1.08
C PRO A 80 11.85 0.64 -1.40
N LEU A 81 11.33 1.53 -2.25
CA LEU A 81 9.94 1.49 -2.73
C LEU A 81 9.82 0.68 -4.03
N ASP A 82 8.72 -0.05 -4.22
CA ASP A 82 8.44 -0.79 -5.47
C ASP A 82 7.94 0.15 -6.59
N LYS A 83 8.88 0.91 -7.17
CA LYS A 83 8.58 1.87 -8.25
C LYS A 83 7.94 1.20 -9.47
N LYS A 84 8.33 -0.05 -9.78
CA LYS A 84 7.81 -0.77 -10.96
C LYS A 84 6.34 -1.08 -10.78
N LEU A 85 5.96 -1.62 -9.61
CA LEU A 85 4.57 -1.91 -9.30
C LEU A 85 3.72 -0.64 -9.26
N ILE A 86 4.20 0.41 -8.59
CA ILE A 86 3.46 1.68 -8.48
C ILE A 86 3.21 2.29 -9.87
N VAL A 87 4.23 2.35 -10.74
CA VAL A 87 4.08 2.91 -12.09
C VAL A 87 3.11 2.06 -12.92
N ALA A 88 3.21 0.73 -12.86
CA ALA A 88 2.29 -0.15 -13.60
C ALA A 88 0.84 0.03 -13.12
N SER A 89 0.62 0.07 -11.81
CA SER A 89 -0.70 0.25 -11.20
C SER A 89 -1.27 1.65 -11.44
N ALA A 90 -0.45 2.68 -11.39
CA ALA A 90 -0.85 4.05 -11.71
C ALA A 90 -1.33 4.17 -13.16
N ARG A 91 -0.63 3.55 -14.12
CA ARG A 91 -1.06 3.51 -15.53
C ARG A 91 -2.42 2.86 -15.70
N ARG A 92 -2.66 1.74 -15.01
CA ARG A 92 -3.98 1.07 -14.98
C ARG A 92 -5.07 1.98 -14.40
N ALA A 93 -4.70 2.81 -13.43
CA ALA A 93 -5.58 3.73 -12.70
C ALA A 93 -5.66 5.15 -13.30
N GLY A 94 -5.40 5.32 -14.59
CA GLY A 94 -5.51 6.63 -15.26
C GLY A 94 -4.51 7.68 -14.74
N ASN A 95 -3.34 7.24 -14.26
CA ASN A 95 -2.27 8.05 -13.67
C ASN A 95 -2.68 8.85 -12.43
N ARG A 96 -3.71 8.40 -11.70
CA ARG A 96 -4.15 9.02 -10.45
C ARG A 96 -3.70 8.19 -9.26
N ILE A 97 -2.92 8.80 -8.37
CA ILE A 97 -2.41 8.16 -7.15
C ILE A 97 -2.83 9.01 -5.96
N ILE A 98 -3.33 8.35 -4.92
CA ILE A 98 -3.56 8.95 -3.61
C ILE A 98 -2.77 8.15 -2.58
N THR A 99 -1.82 8.80 -1.92
CA THR A 99 -1.14 8.25 -0.74
C THR A 99 -1.86 8.70 0.52
N VAL A 100 -2.16 7.77 1.42
CA VAL A 100 -2.71 8.08 2.74
C VAL A 100 -1.76 7.49 3.77
N GLU A 101 -1.26 8.32 4.68
CA GLU A 101 -0.32 7.89 5.70
C GLU A 101 -0.63 8.55 7.04
N ASP A 102 -0.49 7.77 8.11
CA ASP A 102 -0.48 8.30 9.48
C ASP A 102 0.93 8.83 9.77
N HIS A 103 1.32 9.91 9.09
CA HIS A 103 2.63 10.53 9.21
C HIS A 103 2.50 11.99 8.77
N TYR A 104 3.46 12.84 9.14
CA TYR A 104 3.54 14.17 8.57
C TYR A 104 3.77 14.10 7.06
N GLN A 105 3.28 15.09 6.33
CA GLN A 105 3.41 15.10 4.87
C GLN A 105 4.87 14.99 4.42
N ALA A 106 5.78 15.76 5.03
CA ALA A 106 7.20 15.77 4.65
C ALA A 106 7.94 14.47 5.01
N GLY A 107 8.69 13.93 4.05
CA GLY A 107 9.63 12.81 4.27
C GLY A 107 9.00 11.42 4.43
N GLY A 108 7.69 11.31 4.20
CA GLY A 108 6.93 10.07 4.32
C GLY A 108 6.85 9.23 3.05
N LEU A 109 5.78 8.43 2.96
CA LEU A 109 5.45 7.57 1.83
C LEU A 109 5.39 8.36 0.51
N LEU A 110 4.88 9.59 0.54
CA LEU A 110 4.79 10.45 -0.65
C LEU A 110 6.17 10.80 -1.28
N TYR A 111 7.24 10.84 -0.48
CA TYR A 111 8.56 11.36 -0.89
C TYR A 111 9.64 10.27 -1.10
N SER A 112 9.27 8.99 -1.04
CA SER A 112 10.20 7.84 -1.11
C SER A 112 10.33 7.23 -2.52
#